data_AF-F0ZAH2-F1
#
_entry.id   AF-F0ZAH2-F1
#
_cell.length_a   1.000
_cell.length_b   1.000
_cell.length_c   1.000
_cell.angle_alpha   90.00
_cell.angle_beta   90.00
_cell.angle_gamma   90.00
#
_symmetry.space_group_name_H-M   'P 1'
#
loop_
_entity.id
_entity.type
_entity.pdbx_description
1 polymer ?
#
loop_
_entity_poly.entity_id
_entity_poly.type
_entity_poly.pdbx_seq_one_letter_code
_entity_poly.pdbx_strand_id
1 'polypeptide(L)'
;KNPKFKIGGDVDNEQRQFFKDASKEIRELGLKVAHRNVKKKSKVDDLKSSGRKVKKSFVPFKKAKETHRVEKEKQDKLISEAILRGEKPILQKKKKEEKSDEPSLKIGKFSNGTLLINKQDIKTVYNSGKRGGKGNSRGGKSSGGRGGRGGGGGGRGGGGRQGGRR
;
A
#
# COMPACT_ATOMS: atom_id res chain seq x y z
N LYS A 1 34.12 6.18 -56.18
CA LYS A 1 32.91 6.90 -55.69
C LYS A 1 31.98 5.87 -55.08
N ASN A 2 31.85 5.82 -53.74
CA ASN A 2 30.97 4.85 -53.08
C ASN A 2 29.51 5.22 -53.37
N PRO A 3 28.67 4.28 -53.84
CA PRO A 3 27.25 4.58 -54.03
C PRO A 3 26.63 4.91 -52.67
N LYS A 4 25.98 6.07 -52.58
CA LYS A 4 25.21 6.47 -51.40
C LYS A 4 24.13 5.42 -51.16
N PHE A 5 24.15 4.78 -49.99
CA PHE A 5 23.15 3.80 -49.57
C PHE A 5 21.77 4.45 -49.60
N LYS A 6 20.96 4.17 -50.63
CA LYS A 6 19.56 4.60 -50.67
C LYS A 6 18.77 3.65 -49.77
N ILE A 7 18.25 4.17 -48.66
CA ILE A 7 17.34 3.42 -47.79
C ILE A 7 16.04 3.22 -48.56
N GLY A 8 15.73 1.97 -48.92
CA GLY A 8 14.56 1.59 -49.71
C GLY A 8 14.89 1.36 -51.17
N GLY A 9 15.20 0.10 -51.53
CA GLY A 9 15.17 -0.35 -52.93
C GLY A 9 13.73 -0.47 -53.44
N ASP A 10 13.57 -0.68 -54.74
CA ASP A 10 12.25 -0.93 -55.34
C ASP A 10 11.71 -2.28 -54.85
N VAL A 11 10.94 -2.22 -53.77
CA VAL A 11 10.24 -3.36 -53.19
C VAL A 11 9.00 -3.64 -54.04
N ASP A 12 8.80 -4.91 -54.44
CA ASP A 12 7.64 -5.33 -55.23
C ASP A 12 6.32 -4.96 -54.53
N ASN A 13 5.27 -4.70 -55.32
CA ASN A 13 3.98 -4.23 -54.80
C ASN A 13 3.37 -5.20 -53.78
N GLU A 14 3.58 -6.51 -53.93
CA GLU A 14 3.11 -7.54 -52.99
C GLU A 14 3.81 -7.44 -51.63
N GLN A 15 5.12 -7.23 -51.62
CA GLN A 15 5.89 -7.04 -50.40
C GLN A 15 5.51 -5.72 -49.71
N ARG A 16 5.25 -4.65 -50.46
CA ARG A 16 4.74 -3.38 -49.89
C ARG A 16 3.37 -3.57 -49.24
N GLN A 17 2.50 -4.37 -49.84
CA GLN A 17 1.18 -4.67 -49.30
C GLN A 17 1.29 -5.54 -48.04
N PHE A 18 2.16 -6.55 -48.05
CA PHE A 18 2.48 -7.36 -46.87
C PHE A 18 2.94 -6.50 -45.69
N PHE A 19 3.86 -5.54 -45.90
CA PHE A 19 4.30 -4.66 -44.82
C PHE A 19 3.20 -3.73 -44.31
N LYS A 20 2.31 -3.24 -45.19
CA LYS A 20 1.16 -2.43 -44.79
C LYS A 20 0.19 -3.23 -43.92
N ASP A 21 -0.09 -4.46 -44.30
CA ASP A 21 -1.06 -5.30 -43.60
C ASP A 21 -0.48 -5.82 -42.28
N ALA A 22 0.79 -6.24 -42.25
CA ALA A 22 1.51 -6.57 -41.02
C ALA A 22 1.58 -5.37 -40.05
N SER A 23 1.82 -4.15 -40.55
CA SER A 23 1.86 -2.94 -39.71
C SER A 23 0.49 -2.60 -39.11
N LYS A 24 -0.59 -2.81 -39.87
CA LYS A 24 -1.96 -2.65 -39.36
C LYS A 24 -2.24 -3.69 -38.28
N GLU A 25 -1.89 -4.94 -38.50
CA GLU A 25 -2.11 -6.02 -37.54
C GLU A 25 -1.35 -5.77 -36.22
N ILE A 26 -0.07 -5.37 -36.30
CA ILE A 26 0.73 -4.99 -35.12
C ILE A 26 0.06 -3.85 -34.34
N ARG A 27 -0.45 -2.84 -35.05
CA ARG A 27 -1.16 -1.71 -34.43
C ARG A 27 -2.43 -2.18 -33.73
N GLU A 28 -3.23 -3.03 -34.37
CA GLU A 28 -4.45 -3.59 -33.78
C GLU A 28 -4.17 -4.45 -32.56
N LEU A 29 -3.13 -5.29 -32.60
CA LEU A 29 -2.67 -6.06 -31.44
C LEU A 29 -2.24 -5.15 -30.30
N GLY A 30 -1.49 -4.08 -30.60
CA GLY A 30 -1.11 -3.06 -29.63
C GLY A 30 -2.32 -2.41 -28.97
N LEU A 31 -3.33 -2.03 -29.75
CA LEU A 31 -4.59 -1.47 -29.25
C LEU A 31 -5.37 -2.45 -28.38
N LYS A 32 -5.46 -3.73 -28.78
CA LYS A 32 -6.11 -4.78 -27.99
C LYS A 32 -5.44 -4.97 -26.63
N VAL A 33 -4.10 -4.99 -26.58
CA VAL A 33 -3.34 -5.11 -25.33
C VAL A 33 -3.52 -3.88 -24.44
N ALA A 34 -3.44 -2.68 -25.02
CA ALA A 34 -3.65 -1.43 -24.30
C ALA A 34 -5.04 -1.39 -23.66
N HIS A 35 -6.08 -1.70 -24.43
CA HIS A 35 -7.46 -1.75 -23.95
C HIS A 35 -7.66 -2.78 -22.82
N ARG A 36 -7.04 -3.96 -22.93
CA ARG A 36 -7.06 -4.98 -21.86
C ARG A 36 -6.43 -4.46 -20.58
N ASN A 37 -5.32 -3.72 -20.69
CA ASN A 37 -4.63 -3.16 -19.55
C ASN A 37 -5.44 -2.03 -18.88
N VAL A 38 -6.08 -1.16 -19.67
CA VAL A 38 -6.99 -0.12 -19.16
C VAL A 38 -8.15 -0.75 -18.38
N LYS A 39 -8.82 -1.77 -18.96
CA LYS A 39 -9.91 -2.50 -18.28
C LYS A 39 -9.47 -3.17 -16.98
N LYS A 40 -8.24 -3.69 -16.92
CA LYS A 40 -7.70 -4.27 -15.67
C LYS A 40 -7.45 -3.20 -14.62
N LYS A 41 -6.91 -2.04 -15.03
CA LYS A 41 -6.67 -0.91 -14.12
C LYS A 41 -7.98 -0.35 -13.56
N SER A 42 -8.99 -0.12 -14.40
CA SER A 42 -10.29 0.39 -13.96
C SER A 42 -10.95 -0.53 -12.92
N LYS A 43 -10.97 -1.84 -13.16
CA LYS A 43 -11.48 -2.83 -12.18
C LYS A 43 -10.75 -2.77 -10.85
N VAL A 44 -9.44 -2.55 -10.87
CA VAL A 44 -8.64 -2.41 -9.65
C VAL A 44 -8.98 -1.11 -8.92
N ASP A 45 -9.23 -0.03 -9.65
CA ASP A 45 -9.59 1.26 -9.06
C ASP A 45 -11.02 1.24 -8.49
N ASP A 46 -11.96 0.52 -9.12
CA ASP A 46 -13.30 0.24 -8.58
C ASP A 46 -13.22 -0.53 -7.25
N LEU A 47 -12.30 -1.50 -7.16
CA LEU A 47 -12.07 -2.22 -5.91
C LEU A 47 -11.51 -1.30 -4.82
N LYS A 48 -10.58 -0.40 -5.16
CA LYS A 48 -10.05 0.57 -4.20
C LYS A 48 -11.10 1.57 -3.73
N SER A 49 -11.93 2.09 -4.65
CA SER A 49 -12.98 3.06 -4.32
C SER A 49 -14.06 2.46 -3.42
N SER A 50 -14.37 1.17 -3.60
CA SER A 50 -15.24 0.41 -2.68
C SER A 50 -14.62 0.12 -1.30
N GLY A 51 -13.38 0.55 -1.04
CA GLY A 51 -12.67 0.36 0.23
C GLY A 51 -11.99 -1.01 0.38
N ARG A 52 -12.00 -1.85 -0.65
CA ARG A 52 -11.34 -3.16 -0.61
C ARG A 52 -9.81 -3.02 -0.75
N LYS A 53 -9.07 -3.78 0.06
CA LYS A 53 -7.60 -3.81 -0.02
C LYS A 53 -7.16 -4.56 -1.27
N VAL A 54 -6.40 -3.89 -2.14
CA VAL A 54 -5.80 -4.51 -3.33
C VAL A 54 -4.32 -4.79 -3.07
N LYS A 55 -3.85 -5.98 -3.47
CA LYS A 55 -2.43 -6.34 -3.38
C LYS A 55 -1.60 -5.38 -4.24
N LYS A 56 -0.60 -4.74 -3.63
CA LYS A 56 0.37 -3.92 -4.35
C LYS A 56 1.39 -4.84 -5.02
N SER A 57 1.75 -4.54 -6.27
CA SER A 57 2.88 -5.21 -6.92
C SER A 57 4.18 -4.84 -6.22
N PHE A 58 5.07 -5.80 -6.07
CA PHE A 58 6.41 -5.52 -5.54
C PHE A 58 7.17 -4.59 -6.51
N VAL A 59 7.71 -3.50 -5.97
CA VAL A 59 8.57 -2.56 -6.71
C VAL A 59 9.87 -2.42 -5.92
N PRO A 60 11.04 -2.63 -6.55
CA PRO A 60 12.33 -2.42 -5.89
C PRO A 60 12.46 -1.02 -5.31
N PHE A 61 13.04 -0.90 -4.12
CA PHE A 61 13.11 0.36 -3.37
C PHE A 61 13.73 1.52 -4.18
N LYS A 62 14.83 1.27 -4.90
CA LYS A 62 15.47 2.29 -5.75
C LYS A 62 14.50 2.86 -6.80
N LYS A 63 13.80 1.98 -7.52
CA LYS A 63 12.80 2.36 -8.53
C LYS A 63 11.59 3.06 -7.89
N ALA A 64 11.14 2.60 -6.72
CA ALA A 64 10.07 3.25 -5.98
C ALA A 64 10.44 4.69 -5.56
N LYS A 65 11.70 4.92 -5.15
CA LYS A 65 12.21 6.24 -4.79
C LYS A 65 12.28 7.18 -6.01
N GLU A 66 12.78 6.68 -7.13
CA GLU A 66 12.85 7.44 -8.39
C GLU A 66 11.45 7.81 -8.90
N THR A 67 10.53 6.84 -8.97
CA THR A 67 9.15 7.09 -9.39
C THR A 67 8.46 8.10 -8.48
N HIS A 68 8.59 7.97 -7.16
CA HIS A 68 8.05 8.94 -6.21
C HIS A 68 8.66 10.35 -6.39
N ARG A 69 9.96 10.45 -6.67
CA ARG A 69 10.62 11.73 -6.94
C ARG A 69 10.03 12.39 -8.19
N VAL A 70 9.91 11.65 -9.29
CA VAL A 70 9.36 12.15 -10.55
C VAL A 70 7.89 12.55 -10.40
N GLU A 71 7.09 11.76 -9.68
CA GLU A 71 5.70 12.09 -9.40
C GLU A 71 5.56 13.36 -8.57
N LYS A 72 6.42 13.54 -7.56
CA LYS A 72 6.45 14.76 -6.75
C LYS A 72 6.81 15.98 -7.61
N GLU A 73 7.86 15.90 -8.42
CA GLU A 73 8.27 17.00 -9.30
C GLU A 73 7.15 17.38 -10.29
N LYS A 74 6.39 16.40 -10.81
CA LYS A 74 5.22 16.66 -11.65
C LYS A 74 4.10 17.36 -10.88
N GLN A 75 3.80 16.93 -9.66
CA GLN A 75 2.79 17.57 -8.82
C GLN A 75 3.18 19.01 -8.46
N ASP A 76 4.44 19.23 -8.09
CA ASP A 76 4.95 20.56 -7.76
C ASP A 76 4.83 21.51 -8.97
N LYS A 77 5.12 21.02 -10.19
CA LYS A 77 4.88 21.77 -11.44
C LYS A 77 3.40 22.10 -11.65
N LEU A 78 2.52 21.10 -11.54
CA LEU A 78 1.07 21.33 -11.69
C LEU A 78 0.52 22.33 -10.67
N ILE A 79 1.00 22.27 -9.43
CA ILE A 79 0.66 23.24 -8.38
C ILE A 79 1.15 24.64 -8.76
N SER A 80 2.39 24.77 -9.22
CA SER A 80 2.95 26.06 -9.65
C SER A 80 2.17 26.66 -10.83
N GLU A 81 1.78 25.85 -11.81
CA GLU A 81 0.98 26.28 -12.96
C GLU A 81 -0.43 26.71 -12.52
N ALA A 82 -1.06 25.97 -11.60
CA ALA A 82 -2.37 26.33 -11.05
C ALA A 82 -2.32 27.68 -10.31
N ILE A 83 -1.26 27.91 -9.51
CA ILE A 83 -1.05 29.19 -8.82
C ILE A 83 -0.89 30.34 -9.83
N LEU A 84 -0.09 30.15 -10.89
CA LEU A 84 0.10 31.15 -11.95
C LEU A 84 -1.20 31.48 -12.68
N ARG A 85 -2.11 30.52 -12.82
CA ARG A 85 -3.45 30.71 -13.42
C ARG A 85 -4.49 31.26 -12.44
N GLY A 86 -4.15 31.44 -11.17
CA GLY A 86 -5.08 31.87 -10.12
C GLY A 86 -6.06 30.78 -9.65
N GLU A 87 -5.80 29.52 -9.99
CA GLU A 87 -6.60 28.37 -9.56
C GLU A 87 -6.14 27.87 -8.17
N LYS A 88 -7.07 27.32 -7.37
CA LYS A 88 -6.73 26.77 -6.05
C LYS A 88 -6.00 25.42 -6.21
N PRO A 89 -4.74 25.29 -5.76
CA PRO A 89 -4.02 24.03 -5.90
C PRO A 89 -4.57 22.94 -4.97
N ILE A 90 -4.68 21.71 -5.49
CA ILE A 90 -5.09 20.54 -4.70
C ILE A 90 -3.88 20.05 -3.90
N LEU A 91 -3.77 20.48 -2.65
CA LEU A 91 -2.73 20.01 -1.73
C LEU A 91 -3.06 18.60 -1.24
N GLN A 92 -2.18 17.63 -1.49
CA GLN A 92 -2.30 16.30 -0.90
C GLN A 92 -2.15 16.40 0.62
N LYS A 93 -3.19 16.01 1.36
CA LYS A 93 -3.14 15.92 2.82
C LYS A 93 -2.12 14.86 3.22
N LYS A 94 -0.91 15.28 3.59
CA LYS A 94 0.03 14.40 4.29
C LYS A 94 -0.60 14.08 5.63
N LYS A 95 -0.87 12.80 5.89
CA LYS A 95 -1.10 12.33 7.27
C LYS A 95 0.19 12.64 8.02
N LYS A 96 0.22 13.73 8.78
CA LYS A 96 1.24 13.94 9.79
C LYS A 96 1.01 12.81 10.80
N GLU A 97 1.92 11.84 10.85
CA GLU A 97 2.09 11.10 12.08
C GLU A 97 2.54 12.14 13.09
N GLU A 98 1.64 12.55 13.98
CA GLU A 98 1.99 13.23 15.21
C GLU A 98 2.89 12.27 15.98
N LYS A 99 4.18 12.32 15.71
CA LYS A 99 5.16 11.87 16.68
C LYS A 99 4.95 12.80 17.86
N SER A 100 4.35 12.27 18.93
CA SER A 100 4.40 12.91 20.24
C SER A 100 5.88 13.03 20.59
N ASP A 101 6.46 14.18 20.28
CA ASP A 101 7.73 14.55 20.86
C ASP A 101 7.52 14.60 22.39
N GLU A 102 8.38 13.87 23.09
CA GLU A 102 8.47 13.68 24.54
C GLU A 102 7.67 12.53 25.19
N PRO A 103 8.37 11.54 25.78
CA PRO A 103 7.97 11.00 27.06
C PRO A 103 8.54 11.91 28.16
N SER A 104 7.99 13.12 28.32
CA SER A 104 8.28 13.89 29.53
C SER A 104 7.70 13.09 30.70
N LEU A 105 8.54 12.75 31.68
CA LEU A 105 8.05 12.31 32.98
C LEU A 105 7.15 13.43 33.51
N LYS A 106 5.84 13.25 33.34
CA LYS A 106 4.81 14.15 33.87
C LYS A 106 4.73 14.01 35.38
N ILE A 107 5.79 14.42 36.09
CA ILE A 107 5.81 14.49 37.54
C ILE A 107 5.35 15.90 37.90
N GLY A 108 4.14 16.00 38.46
CA GLY A 108 3.60 17.25 38.96
C GLY A 108 3.23 18.29 37.90
N LYS A 109 2.84 19.47 38.38
CA LYS A 109 2.49 20.66 37.59
C LYS A 109 3.42 21.81 37.96
N PHE A 110 4.01 22.47 36.98
CA PHE A 110 4.81 23.67 37.22
C PHE A 110 3.92 24.91 37.15
N SER A 111 3.89 25.72 38.21
CA SER A 111 3.12 26.97 38.26
C SER A 111 3.81 28.01 39.13
N ASN A 112 3.85 29.28 38.67
CA ASN A 112 4.41 30.42 39.43
C ASN A 112 5.84 30.15 39.98
N GLY A 113 6.71 29.58 39.14
CA GLY A 113 8.10 29.28 39.51
C GLY A 113 8.27 28.09 40.48
N THR A 114 7.18 27.41 40.85
CA THR A 114 7.19 26.30 41.80
C THR A 114 6.70 25.01 41.12
N LEU A 115 7.41 23.89 41.34
CA LEU A 115 6.98 22.57 40.91
C LEU A 115 6.06 21.95 41.98
N LEU A 116 4.78 21.81 41.67
CA LEU A 116 3.79 21.18 42.53
C LEU A 116 3.73 19.68 42.24
N ILE A 117 4.23 18.86 43.17
CA ILE A 117 4.22 17.40 43.04
C ILE A 117 3.16 16.82 43.96
N ASN A 118 2.23 16.04 43.41
CA ASN A 118 1.22 15.35 44.22
C ASN A 118 1.84 14.18 45.00
N LYS A 119 1.31 13.88 46.19
CA LYS A 119 1.72 12.71 46.99
C LYS A 119 1.65 11.39 46.19
N GLN A 120 0.71 11.30 45.24
CA GLN A 120 0.57 10.15 44.35
C GLN A 120 1.74 10.02 43.38
N ASP A 121 2.24 11.12 42.83
CA ASP A 121 3.40 11.16 41.92
C ASP A 121 4.69 10.77 42.65
N ILE A 122 4.83 11.20 43.90
CA ILE A 122 5.95 10.79 44.77
C ILE A 122 5.91 9.28 45.02
N LYS A 123 4.72 8.74 45.32
CA LYS A 123 4.52 7.31 45.58
C LYS A 123 4.76 6.44 44.33
N THR A 124 4.36 6.90 43.15
CA THR A 124 4.59 6.17 41.90
C THR A 124 6.07 6.13 41.53
N VAL A 125 6.82 7.22 41.73
CA VAL A 125 8.28 7.25 41.54
C VAL A 125 9.00 6.35 42.56
N TYR A 126 8.60 6.36 43.83
CA TYR A 126 9.19 5.48 44.85
C TYR A 126 8.93 3.99 44.57
N ASN A 127 7.75 3.65 44.04
CA ASN A 127 7.38 2.27 43.73
C ASN A 127 7.94 1.77 42.39
N SER A 128 8.25 2.66 41.45
CA SER A 128 8.87 2.27 40.17
C SER A 128 10.32 1.81 40.38
N GLY A 129 11.06 2.43 41.30
CA GLY A 129 12.41 1.98 41.70
C GLY A 129 12.45 0.62 42.40
N LYS A 130 11.40 0.22 43.13
CA LYS A 130 11.30 -1.10 43.78
C LYS A 130 10.90 -2.24 42.84
N ARG A 131 10.55 -1.96 41.58
CA ARG A 131 10.19 -2.97 40.56
C ARG A 131 11.34 -3.30 39.60
N GLY A 132 12.57 -2.90 39.91
CA GLY A 132 13.77 -3.39 39.25
C GLY A 132 14.29 -4.66 39.93
N GLY A 133 13.69 -5.82 39.64
CA GLY A 133 14.27 -7.10 40.06
C GLY A 133 13.30 -8.19 40.51
N LYS A 134 12.34 -8.58 39.67
CA LYS A 134 11.86 -9.97 39.62
C LYS A 134 11.03 -10.16 38.35
N GLY A 135 11.51 -11.01 37.46
CA GLY A 135 10.72 -11.49 36.35
C GLY A 135 9.43 -12.10 36.88
N ASN A 136 8.28 -11.52 36.52
CA ASN A 136 7.01 -12.20 36.62
C ASN A 136 6.75 -12.88 35.29
N SER A 137 7.22 -14.12 35.23
CA SER A 137 6.61 -15.25 34.54
C SER A 137 5.11 -15.02 34.29
N ARG A 138 4.76 -14.95 33.00
CA ARG A 138 3.39 -15.18 32.55
C ARG A 138 3.07 -16.65 32.82
N GLY A 139 2.35 -16.95 33.90
CA GLY A 139 1.97 -18.31 34.25
C GLY A 139 0.98 -18.44 35.40
N GLY A 140 -0.33 -18.30 35.10
CA GLY A 140 -1.46 -18.91 35.85
C GLY A 140 -1.84 -18.28 37.20
N LYS A 141 -3.08 -18.33 37.71
CA LYS A 141 -4.35 -18.99 37.36
C LYS A 141 -5.50 -18.32 38.16
N SER A 142 -6.72 -18.46 37.63
CA SER A 142 -8.02 -18.68 38.31
C SER A 142 -8.67 -17.60 39.23
N SER A 143 -9.75 -17.02 38.72
CA SER A 143 -11.11 -17.01 39.31
C SER A 143 -12.07 -17.42 38.18
N GLY A 144 -12.72 -18.60 38.20
CA GLY A 144 -13.99 -18.88 38.88
C GLY A 144 -15.12 -18.01 38.31
N GLY A 145 -16.15 -18.46 37.60
CA GLY A 145 -16.64 -19.78 37.20
C GLY A 145 -18.12 -19.64 36.75
N ARG A 146 -18.45 -20.19 35.57
CA ARG A 146 -19.78 -20.64 35.05
C ARG A 146 -19.57 -20.90 33.55
N GLY A 147 -19.73 -22.08 32.96
CA GLY A 147 -20.47 -23.28 33.34
C GLY A 147 -21.51 -23.57 32.24
N GLY A 148 -21.29 -24.63 31.45
CA GLY A 148 -22.24 -25.17 30.45
C GLY A 148 -21.54 -25.60 29.15
N ARG A 149 -20.92 -26.79 29.09
CA ARG A 149 -21.50 -28.07 28.60
C ARG A 149 -22.00 -27.94 27.15
N GLY A 150 -21.25 -28.41 26.17
CA GLY A 150 -21.27 -29.80 25.67
C GLY A 150 -21.91 -29.78 24.28
N GLY A 151 -21.59 -30.59 23.28
CA GLY A 151 -20.71 -31.73 23.12
C GLY A 151 -20.86 -32.18 21.64
N GLY A 152 -20.06 -33.17 21.23
CA GLY A 152 -20.15 -33.84 19.92
C GLY A 152 -19.20 -33.22 18.90
N GLY A 153 -18.11 -33.85 18.48
CA GLY A 153 -17.88 -35.29 18.39
C GLY A 153 -18.62 -35.84 17.18
N GLY A 154 -17.87 -36.21 16.13
CA GLY A 154 -18.37 -36.91 14.94
C GLY A 154 -18.54 -35.99 13.72
N GLY A 155 -18.03 -36.29 12.54
CA GLY A 155 -17.47 -37.55 12.09
C GLY A 155 -16.78 -37.41 10.75
N ARG A 156 -15.97 -38.43 10.48
CA ARG A 156 -15.41 -38.78 9.19
C ARG A 156 -16.53 -38.79 8.15
N GLY A 157 -16.35 -38.03 7.08
CA GLY A 157 -17.15 -38.10 5.86
C GLY A 157 -16.26 -38.43 4.67
N GLY A 158 -15.61 -39.59 4.72
CA GLY A 158 -15.18 -40.28 3.51
C GLY A 158 -16.40 -40.91 2.87
N GLY A 159 -16.61 -40.65 1.59
CA GLY A 159 -17.73 -41.19 0.83
C GLY A 159 -17.55 -40.90 -0.65
N GLY A 160 -16.75 -41.74 -1.32
CA GLY A 160 -16.80 -41.82 -2.77
C GLY A 160 -18.09 -42.49 -3.23
N ARG A 161 -18.52 -42.15 -4.44
CA ARG A 161 -19.20 -43.03 -5.40
C ARG A 161 -19.32 -42.33 -6.75
N GLN A 162 -18.74 -42.97 -7.76
CA GLN A 162 -19.35 -43.31 -9.07
C GLN A 162 -19.97 -42.15 -9.85
N GLY A 163 -19.49 -41.82 -11.05
CA GLY A 163 -19.49 -42.74 -12.19
C GLY A 163 -20.63 -42.31 -13.12
N GLY A 164 -20.27 -41.76 -14.28
CA GLY A 164 -21.23 -41.27 -15.26
C GLY A 164 -20.57 -41.09 -16.61
N ARG A 165 -20.18 -42.22 -17.22
CA ARG A 165 -20.09 -42.31 -18.69
C ARG A 165 -21.52 -42.27 -19.22
N ARG A 166 -21.83 -41.27 -20.04
CA ARG A 166 -22.57 -41.43 -21.29
C ARG A 166 -22.00 -40.43 -22.28
#